data_AF-A0A8B6LYB2-F1
#
_entry.id   AF-A0A8B6LYB2-F1
#
_cell.length_a   1.000
_cell.length_b   1.000
_cell.length_c   1.000
_cell.angle_alpha   90.00
_cell.angle_beta   90.00
_cell.angle_gamma   90.00
#
_symmetry.space_group_name_H-M   'P 1'
#
loop_
_entity.id
_entity.type
_entity.pdbx_description
1 polymer ?
#
loop_
_entity_poly.entity_id
_entity_poly.type
_entity_poly.pdbx_seq_one_letter_code
_entity_poly.pdbx_strand_id
1 'polypeptide(L)'
;MPAAIACACRYQGADTVEFLYDTEREAFYFLEMNTRIQVEHPVTEMITGIDLVGAQLRLAMGERLQDEFAQSRIAAKGHAVEVRVYAENPSRNFMPSPGLLVEFELPEMEGIRLDTGYLPEAHVRLIG
;
A
#
# COMPACT_ATOMS: atom_id res chain seq x y z
N MET A 1 -13.62 9.48 12.00
CA MET A 1 -14.68 8.91 11.15
C MET A 1 -14.30 7.53 10.60
N PRO A 2 -13.11 7.31 9.98
CA PRO A 2 -12.75 5.99 9.43
C PRO A 2 -12.66 4.86 10.47
N ALA A 3 -11.96 5.10 11.58
CA ALA A 3 -11.84 4.13 12.67
C ALA A 3 -13.20 3.71 13.28
N ALA A 4 -14.19 4.60 13.26
CA ALA A 4 -15.54 4.28 13.75
C ALA A 4 -16.27 3.26 12.86
N ILE A 5 -16.03 3.29 11.55
CA ILE A 5 -16.57 2.31 10.59
C ILE A 5 -15.97 0.93 10.89
N ALA A 6 -14.64 0.84 11.01
CA ALA A 6 -13.95 -0.40 11.35
C ALA A 6 -14.42 -0.98 12.70
N CYS A 7 -14.57 -0.13 13.73
CA CYS A 7 -15.11 -0.53 15.03
C CYS A 7 -16.55 -1.05 14.93
N ALA A 8 -17.42 -0.39 14.16
CA ALA A 8 -18.81 -0.81 13.96
C ALA A 8 -18.90 -2.20 13.29
N CYS A 9 -17.97 -2.49 12.37
CA CYS A 9 -17.84 -3.80 11.72
C CYS A 9 -17.11 -4.84 12.58
N ARG A 10 -16.55 -4.47 13.74
CA ARG A 10 -15.64 -5.30 14.55
C ARG A 10 -14.49 -5.87 13.71
N TYR A 11 -13.97 -5.06 12.78
CA TYR A 11 -12.90 -5.48 11.88
C TYR A 11 -11.58 -5.67 12.65
N GLN A 12 -10.78 -6.65 12.22
CA GLN A 12 -9.47 -6.96 12.77
C GLN A 12 -8.49 -7.15 11.62
N GLY A 13 -7.34 -6.47 11.70
CA GLY A 13 -6.34 -6.44 10.63
C GLY A 13 -6.13 -5.01 10.10
N ALA A 14 -5.36 -4.90 9.03
CA ALA A 14 -5.21 -3.65 8.29
C ALA A 14 -6.34 -3.53 7.26
N ASP A 15 -6.99 -2.38 7.22
CA ASP A 15 -8.00 -2.01 6.23
C ASP A 15 -7.68 -0.66 5.57
N THR A 16 -8.43 -0.33 4.53
CA THR A 16 -8.44 1.00 3.95
C THR A 16 -9.88 1.44 3.75
N VAL A 17 -10.23 2.61 4.27
CA VAL A 17 -11.53 3.24 4.09
C VAL A 17 -11.38 4.35 3.06
N GLU A 18 -12.05 4.20 1.93
CA GLU A 18 -11.92 5.08 0.78
C GLU A 18 -13.01 6.14 0.77
N PHE A 19 -12.62 7.37 0.43
CA PHE A 19 -13.50 8.52 0.35
C PHE A 19 -13.29 9.26 -0.96
N LEU A 20 -14.38 9.80 -1.51
CA LEU A 20 -14.32 10.86 -2.50
C LEU A 20 -14.33 12.21 -1.78
N TYR A 21 -13.42 13.12 -2.16
CA TYR A 21 -13.40 14.49 -1.65
C TYR A 21 -13.97 15.45 -2.70
N ASP A 22 -15.05 16.12 -2.35
CA ASP A 22 -15.64 17.21 -3.14
C ASP A 22 -14.99 18.52 -2.72
N THR A 23 -14.21 19.14 -3.61
CA THR A 23 -13.46 20.36 -3.34
C THR A 23 -14.35 21.61 -3.26
N GLU A 24 -15.50 21.63 -3.94
CA GLU A 24 -16.42 22.78 -3.88
C GLU A 24 -17.20 22.79 -2.58
N ARG A 25 -17.58 21.59 -2.09
CA ARG A 25 -18.34 21.42 -0.85
C ARG A 25 -17.48 21.19 0.39
N GLU A 26 -16.17 21.04 0.20
CA GLU A 26 -15.20 20.65 1.24
C GLU A 26 -15.66 19.43 2.04
N ALA A 27 -16.21 18.44 1.35
CA ALA A 27 -16.92 17.31 1.95
C ALA A 27 -16.33 15.97 1.52
N PHE A 28 -16.21 15.05 2.49
CA PHE A 28 -15.83 13.66 2.25
C PHE A 28 -17.09 12.78 2.14
N TYR A 29 -17.10 11.90 1.14
CA TYR A 29 -18.15 10.92 0.91
C TYR A 29 -17.54 9.52 0.95
N PHE A 30 -18.04 8.66 1.83
CA PHE A 30 -17.61 7.26 1.88
C PHE A 30 -17.87 6.58 0.54
N LEU A 31 -16.87 5.89 0.03
CA LEU A 31 -16.96 5.08 -1.18
C LEU A 31 -17.05 3.61 -0.81
N GLU A 32 -16.00 3.08 -0.19
CA GLU A 32 -15.92 1.68 0.21
C GLU A 32 -14.90 1.44 1.32
N MET A 33 -14.84 0.19 1.80
CA MET A 33 -13.84 -0.29 2.73
C MET A 33 -13.20 -1.56 2.17
N ASN A 34 -11.89 -1.50 1.94
CA ASN A 34 -11.08 -2.63 1.50
C ASN A 34 -10.54 -3.39 2.72
N THR A 35 -11.04 -4.60 2.95
CA THR A 35 -10.75 -5.46 4.11
C THR A 35 -9.50 -6.32 3.92
N ARG A 36 -8.48 -5.74 3.28
CA ARG A 36 -7.18 -6.34 3.01
C ARG A 36 -6.12 -5.24 2.97
N ILE A 37 -4.85 -5.64 3.06
CA ILE A 37 -3.75 -4.73 2.79
C ILE A 37 -3.87 -4.18 1.36
N GLN A 38 -3.60 -2.89 1.21
CA GLN A 38 -3.55 -2.25 -0.09
C GLN A 38 -2.15 -2.35 -0.68
N VAL A 39 -2.06 -2.33 -2.00
CA VAL A 39 -0.75 -2.35 -2.69
C VAL A 39 0.06 -1.12 -2.28
N GLU A 40 -0.60 0.03 -2.14
CA GLU A 40 -0.03 1.33 -1.74
C GLU A 40 0.28 1.49 -0.24
N HIS A 41 0.18 0.42 0.58
CA HIS A 41 0.55 0.51 2.00
C HIS A 41 1.98 1.07 2.28
N PRO A 42 3.01 0.90 1.42
CA PRO A 42 4.34 1.41 1.70
C PRO A 42 4.40 2.92 1.93
N VAL A 43 3.54 3.72 1.30
CA VAL A 43 3.54 5.18 1.55
C VAL A 43 3.15 5.52 2.98
N THR A 44 2.26 4.72 3.58
CA THR A 44 1.86 4.87 4.98
C THR A 44 2.99 4.44 5.90
N GLU A 45 3.62 3.31 5.62
CA GLU A 45 4.75 2.80 6.42
C GLU A 45 5.92 3.79 6.41
N MET A 46 6.25 4.37 5.25
CA MET A 46 7.37 5.30 5.08
C MET A 46 7.21 6.58 5.90
N ILE A 47 5.98 7.10 6.09
CA ILE A 47 5.76 8.33 6.86
C ILE A 47 5.43 8.07 8.34
N THR A 48 4.92 6.88 8.68
CA THR A 48 4.56 6.54 10.07
C THR A 48 5.64 5.74 10.80
N GLY A 49 6.51 5.06 10.06
CA GLY A 49 7.49 4.11 10.60
C GLY A 49 6.89 2.79 11.09
N ILE A 50 5.62 2.52 10.76
CA ILE A 50 4.89 1.32 11.20
C ILE A 50 4.95 0.27 10.09
N ASP A 51 5.41 -0.93 10.42
CA ASP A 51 5.35 -2.12 9.55
C ASP A 51 3.97 -2.78 9.67
N LEU A 52 3.11 -2.52 8.70
CA LEU A 52 1.72 -2.98 8.66
C LEU A 52 1.65 -4.48 8.37
N VAL A 53 2.50 -5.01 7.48
CA VAL A 53 2.52 -6.44 7.17
C VAL A 53 3.01 -7.24 8.38
N GLY A 54 4.09 -6.80 9.01
CA GLY A 54 4.61 -7.39 10.25
C GLY A 54 3.59 -7.33 11.39
N ALA A 55 2.88 -6.20 11.54
CA ALA A 55 1.80 -6.08 12.51
C ALA A 55 0.65 -7.05 12.23
N GLN A 56 0.23 -7.24 10.97
CA GLN A 56 -0.80 -8.21 10.62
C GLN A 56 -0.39 -9.64 11.00
N LEU A 57 0.85 -10.03 10.76
CA LEU A 57 1.37 -11.35 11.16
C LEU A 57 1.38 -11.51 12.69
N ARG A 58 1.86 -10.50 13.42
CA ARG A 58 1.89 -10.49 14.89
C ARG A 58 0.49 -10.59 15.48
N LEU A 59 -0.47 -9.83 14.94
CA LEU A 59 -1.87 -9.91 15.33
C LEU A 59 -2.45 -11.32 15.08
N ALA A 60 -2.16 -11.93 13.92
CA ALA A 60 -2.60 -13.27 13.59
C ALA A 60 -2.01 -14.34 14.53
N MET A 61 -0.83 -14.10 15.11
CA MET A 61 -0.22 -14.93 16.15
C MET A 61 -0.79 -14.68 17.55
N GLY A 62 -1.78 -13.79 17.69
CA GLY A 62 -2.45 -13.48 18.95
C GLY A 62 -1.76 -12.40 19.79
N GLU A 63 -0.78 -11.68 19.24
CA GLU A 63 -0.20 -10.52 19.92
C GLU A 63 -1.23 -9.40 20.07
N ARG A 64 -1.19 -8.72 21.22
CA ARG A 64 -2.02 -7.54 21.48
C ARG A 64 -1.27 -6.28 21.07
N LEU A 65 -1.69 -5.66 19.98
CA LEU A 65 -1.02 -4.48 19.40
C LEU A 65 -1.63 -3.14 19.82
N GLN A 66 -2.64 -3.15 20.70
CA GLN A 66 -3.41 -1.97 21.11
C GLN A 66 -2.56 -0.81 21.65
N ASP A 67 -1.48 -1.11 22.39
CA ASP A 67 -0.60 -0.07 22.95
C ASP A 67 0.34 0.51 21.90
N GLU A 68 0.75 -0.30 20.92
CA GLU A 68 1.59 0.09 19.79
C GLU A 68 0.83 0.96 18.79
N PHE A 69 -0.44 0.61 18.53
CA PHE A 69 -1.35 1.32 17.62
C PHE A 69 -2.26 2.33 18.33
N ALA A 70 -1.92 2.73 19.56
CA ALA A 70 -2.63 3.81 20.23
C ALA A 70 -2.50 5.09 19.40
N GLN A 71 -3.62 5.78 19.14
CA GLN A 71 -3.65 6.97 18.28
C GLN A 71 -2.65 8.06 18.69
N SER A 72 -2.33 8.16 19.99
CA SER A 72 -1.35 9.10 20.54
C SER A 72 0.12 8.76 20.20
N ARG A 73 0.40 7.55 19.72
CA ARG A 73 1.73 7.09 19.31
C ARG A 73 1.94 7.15 17.80
N ILE A 74 0.87 7.27 17.02
CA ILE A 74 0.93 7.34 15.56
C ILE A 74 1.16 8.79 15.16
N ALA A 75 2.30 9.05 14.52
CA ALA A 75 2.62 10.34 13.93
C ALA A 75 3.12 10.14 12.50
N ALA A 76 2.58 10.91 11.56
CA ALA A 76 3.10 10.99 10.19
C ALA A 76 4.18 12.07 10.11
N LYS A 77 5.34 11.73 9.56
CA LYS A 77 6.48 12.65 9.38
C LYS A 77 6.92 12.64 7.93
N GLY A 78 7.01 13.84 7.34
CA GLY A 78 7.43 14.02 5.96
C GLY A 78 6.38 13.57 4.95
N HIS A 79 6.85 13.17 3.76
CA HIS A 79 6.02 12.74 2.64
C HIS A 79 6.64 11.53 1.97
N ALA A 80 5.81 10.65 1.42
CA ALA A 80 6.21 9.52 0.61
C ALA A 80 5.37 9.48 -0.67
N VAL A 81 5.98 9.04 -1.75
CA VAL A 81 5.33 8.85 -3.05
C VAL A 81 5.65 7.44 -3.54
N GLU A 82 4.64 6.71 -3.97
CA GLU A 82 4.79 5.41 -4.63
C GLU A 82 4.56 5.57 -6.14
N VAL A 83 5.40 4.90 -6.92
CA VAL A 83 5.19 4.75 -8.37
C VAL A 83 5.21 3.26 -8.69
N ARG A 84 4.21 2.82 -9.44
CA ARG A 84 4.13 1.43 -9.92
C ARG A 84 4.74 1.31 -11.29
N VAL A 85 5.73 0.44 -11.42
CA VAL A 85 6.35 0.11 -12.70
C VAL A 85 5.61 -1.08 -13.29
N TYR A 86 4.74 -0.82 -14.26
CA TYR A 86 4.00 -1.87 -14.97
C TYR A 86 4.73 -2.30 -16.25
N ALA A 87 4.70 -3.61 -16.52
CA ALA A 87 5.12 -4.17 -17.80
C ALA A 87 4.04 -3.91 -18.86
N GLU A 88 3.83 -2.64 -19.18
CA GLU A 88 2.85 -2.13 -20.14
C GLU A 88 3.53 -1.17 -21.10
N ASN A 89 2.99 -1.02 -22.31
CA ASN A 89 3.54 -0.10 -23.31
C ASN A 89 2.64 1.14 -23.50
N PRO A 90 3.05 2.33 -22.98
CA PRO A 90 2.25 3.54 -23.10
C PRO A 90 1.98 3.99 -24.55
N SER A 91 2.94 3.76 -25.46
CA SER A 91 2.76 4.11 -26.89
C SER A 91 1.76 3.19 -27.61
N ARG A 92 1.43 2.05 -27.00
CA ARG A 92 0.44 1.08 -27.48
C ARG A 92 -0.75 1.01 -26.54
N ASN A 93 -1.24 2.16 -26.07
CA ASN A 93 -2.44 2.25 -25.21
C ASN A 93 -2.35 1.35 -23.97
N PHE A 94 -1.18 1.34 -23.31
CA PHE A 94 -0.91 0.55 -22.11
C PHE A 94 -1.14 -0.95 -22.28
N MET A 95 -1.01 -1.48 -23.51
CA MET A 95 -1.07 -2.92 -23.72
C MET A 95 -0.02 -3.65 -22.86
N PRO A 96 -0.38 -4.78 -22.24
CA PRO A 96 0.58 -5.62 -21.53
C PRO A 96 1.77 -5.99 -22.42
N SER A 97 2.96 -5.96 -21.83
CA SER A 97 4.25 -6.18 -22.50
C SER A 97 5.01 -7.32 -21.82
N PRO A 98 4.56 -8.59 -21.98
CA PRO A 98 5.26 -9.75 -21.44
C PRO A 98 6.58 -9.98 -22.18
N GLY A 99 7.53 -10.65 -21.54
CA GLY A 99 8.84 -10.95 -22.13
C GLY A 99 9.92 -11.15 -21.08
N LEU A 100 11.13 -11.43 -21.56
CA LEU A 100 12.33 -11.49 -20.72
C LEU A 100 12.72 -10.07 -20.29
N LEU A 101 13.02 -9.89 -19.01
CA LEU A 101 13.70 -8.69 -18.52
C LEU A 101 15.18 -8.80 -18.92
N VAL A 102 15.52 -8.20 -20.06
CA VAL A 102 16.89 -8.24 -20.62
C VAL A 102 17.86 -7.41 -19.78
N GLU A 103 17.40 -6.25 -19.30
CA GLU A 103 18.11 -5.37 -18.38
C GLU A 103 17.20 -5.08 -17.18
N PHE A 104 17.72 -5.28 -15.97
CA PHE A 104 16.98 -5.05 -14.73
C PHE A 104 17.96 -4.63 -13.63
N GLU A 105 18.10 -3.32 -13.46
CA GLU A 105 18.96 -2.72 -12.45
C GLU A 105 18.08 -2.04 -11.39
N LEU A 106 18.35 -2.35 -10.13
CA LEU A 106 17.60 -1.81 -9.00
C LEU A 106 18.36 -0.63 -8.41
N PRO A 107 17.69 0.50 -8.14
CA PRO A 107 18.35 1.64 -7.53
C PRO A 107 18.70 1.34 -6.06
N GLU A 108 19.93 1.65 -5.67
CA GLU A 108 20.35 1.69 -4.26
C GLU A 108 20.62 3.15 -3.88
N MET A 109 19.65 3.79 -3.23
CA MET A 109 19.74 5.18 -2.80
C MET A 109 19.02 5.37 -1.47
N GLU A 110 19.58 6.24 -0.62
CA GLU A 110 18.93 6.62 0.63
C GLU A 110 17.54 7.22 0.37
N GLY A 111 16.55 6.79 1.16
CA GLY A 111 15.17 7.23 1.02
C GLY A 111 14.38 6.55 -0.10
N ILE A 112 15.01 5.69 -0.91
CA ILE A 112 14.32 4.84 -1.88
C ILE A 112 14.01 3.49 -1.25
N ARG A 113 12.72 3.15 -1.22
CA ARG A 113 12.23 1.80 -0.96
C ARG A 113 11.80 1.18 -2.29
N LEU A 114 12.14 -0.09 -2.47
CA LEU A 114 11.77 -0.85 -3.64
C LEU A 114 11.15 -2.18 -3.21
N ASP A 115 9.89 -2.38 -3.59
CA ASP A 115 9.18 -3.64 -3.41
C ASP A 115 9.01 -4.27 -4.81
N THR A 116 9.73 -5.36 -5.09
CA THR A 116 9.70 -6.06 -6.39
C THR A 116 9.49 -7.57 -6.22
N GLY A 117 8.65 -8.15 -7.08
CA GLY A 117 8.49 -9.61 -7.22
C GLY A 117 9.37 -10.21 -8.32
N TYR A 118 10.18 -9.41 -9.00
CA TYR A 118 11.07 -9.82 -10.09
C TYR A 118 12.54 -9.67 -9.72
N LEU A 119 13.35 -10.53 -10.34
CA LEU A 119 14.80 -10.54 -10.27
C LEU A 119 15.38 -10.37 -11.69
N PRO A 120 16.69 -10.07 -11.83
CA PRO A 120 17.36 -10.11 -13.12
C PRO A 120 17.08 -11.42 -13.87
N GLU A 121 16.94 -11.34 -15.20
CA GLU A 121 16.60 -12.45 -16.10
C GLU A 121 15.21 -13.08 -15.87
N ALA A 122 14.36 -12.48 -15.03
CA ALA A 122 12.99 -12.96 -14.88
C ALA A 122 12.18 -12.75 -16.17
N HIS A 123 11.16 -13.59 -16.35
CA HIS A 123 10.26 -13.51 -17.48
C HIS A 123 8.87 -13.04 -17.02
N VAL A 124 8.46 -11.86 -17.50
CA VAL A 124 7.09 -11.37 -17.33
C VAL A 124 6.17 -12.22 -18.20
N ARG A 125 5.13 -12.77 -17.60
CA ARG A 125 4.14 -13.61 -18.28
C ARG A 125 2.76 -12.98 -18.13
N LEU A 126 1.93 -13.15 -19.14
CA LEU A 126 0.50 -12.90 -18.98
C LEU A 126 -0.07 -14.01 -18.12
N ILE A 127 -0.79 -13.63 -17.07
CA ILE A 127 -1.57 -14.56 -16.28
C ILE A 127 -2.92 -14.66 -16.98
N GLY A 128 -3.21 -15.85 -17.52
CA GLY A 128 -4.48 -16.19 -18.16
C GLY A 128 -5.37 -17.00 -17.23
#